data_AF-A0A964P1Z4-F1
#
_entry.id   AF-A0A964P1Z4-F1
#
_cell.length_a   1.000
_cell.length_b   1.000
_cell.length_c   1.000
_cell.angle_alpha   90.00
_cell.angle_beta   90.00
_cell.angle_gamma   90.00
#
_symmetry.space_group_name_H-M   'P 1'
#
loop_
_entity.id
_entity.type
_entity.pdbx_description
1 polymer ?
#
loop_
_entity_poly.entity_id
_entity_poly.type
_entity_poly.pdbx_seq_one_letter_code
_entity_poly.pdbx_strand_id
1 'polypeptide(L)'
;MQQIEASIVALLSMVSLLIGALLGLYAKPSHKVNAIVMAFGVGALIQALSLELAFEGAERLLHKAHLSPLNSWLWVAGGFFLGGLIYNFGNAFVEKKGGAFRHKSTAKKFVVDEKKQYSERLIKLLSQNEIINSLPPEEMEEFIEHLHEKKYSSTETIFNKGDKGESLYIIEEGEVTIQNPTENKIIATLKKGSIFGEMAIVAGEPRNATATVKSNTILLQMSKINFDNMLNKSHQLKSSVEKLISERLISNIKSAVSTDSQKEWESLALTHITTISNFDKRALIVQHAKKAAPFAIFFGALLDGIPESIVIGAGFKSFSSLPISFIVAVFLANLPEAMSSAITMKEANFSNKKILGLWVFLVFAGAIAAYFGNALLSDASPIVITTAEAIAGGGILAMISSVMMPEAFEHGGSSVGIATIAGFLCAFFFSIM
;
A
#
# COMPACT_ATOMS: atom_id res chain seq x y z
N MET A 1 -39.63 -17.25 4.78
CA MET A 1 -39.81 -17.01 3.33
C MET A 1 -39.09 -15.73 2.96
N GLN A 2 -39.46 -14.59 3.57
CA GLN A 2 -38.76 -13.30 3.49
C GLN A 2 -37.22 -13.36 3.60
N GLN A 3 -36.66 -14.23 4.46
CA GLN A 3 -35.20 -14.37 4.60
C GLN A 3 -34.52 -14.86 3.31
N ILE A 4 -35.18 -15.76 2.56
CA ILE A 4 -34.69 -16.30 1.28
C ILE A 4 -34.85 -15.24 0.19
N GLU A 5 -35.94 -14.48 0.23
CA GLU A 5 -36.19 -13.37 -0.70
C GLU A 5 -35.16 -12.24 -0.51
N ALA A 6 -34.82 -11.89 0.73
CA ALA A 6 -33.72 -10.99 1.07
C ALA A 6 -32.37 -11.46 0.51
N SER A 7 -32.05 -12.77 0.61
CA SER A 7 -30.87 -13.34 -0.05
C SER A 7 -30.91 -13.22 -1.58
N ILE A 8 -32.07 -13.41 -2.21
CA ILE A 8 -32.24 -13.26 -3.67
C ILE A 8 -32.00 -11.81 -4.08
N VAL A 9 -32.51 -10.84 -3.32
CA VAL A 9 -32.30 -9.41 -3.57
C VAL A 9 -30.82 -9.03 -3.43
N ALA A 10 -30.13 -9.52 -2.41
CA ALA A 10 -28.69 -9.32 -2.26
C ALA A 10 -27.88 -10.04 -3.36
N LEU A 11 -28.29 -11.22 -3.83
CA LEU A 11 -27.68 -11.86 -4.99
C LEU A 11 -27.83 -11.00 -6.26
N LEU A 12 -28.97 -10.35 -6.45
CA LEU A 12 -29.23 -9.45 -7.58
C LEU A 12 -28.34 -8.20 -7.55
N SER A 13 -28.11 -7.58 -6.39
CA SER A 13 -27.15 -6.46 -6.29
C SER A 13 -25.71 -6.95 -6.47
N MET A 14 -25.34 -8.06 -5.83
CA MET A 14 -23.98 -8.59 -5.79
C MET A 14 -23.50 -9.22 -7.11
N VAL A 15 -24.39 -9.65 -8.00
CA VAL A 15 -23.96 -10.22 -9.30
C VAL A 15 -23.17 -9.21 -10.15
N SER A 16 -23.33 -7.91 -9.89
CA SER A 16 -22.47 -6.83 -10.42
C SER A 16 -20.98 -7.10 -10.20
N LEU A 17 -20.57 -7.66 -9.05
CA LEU A 17 -19.17 -8.01 -8.76
C LEU A 17 -18.64 -9.06 -9.75
N LEU A 18 -19.44 -10.08 -10.08
CA LEU A 18 -19.06 -11.09 -11.05
C LEU A 18 -19.00 -10.53 -12.47
N ILE A 19 -19.96 -9.69 -12.85
CA ILE A 19 -19.98 -9.01 -14.15
C ILE A 19 -18.75 -8.09 -14.27
N GLY A 20 -18.47 -7.29 -13.24
CA GLY A 20 -17.32 -6.39 -13.16
C GLY A 20 -15.99 -7.12 -13.28
N ALA A 21 -15.83 -8.20 -12.51
CA ALA A 21 -14.65 -9.06 -12.58
C ALA A 21 -14.46 -9.69 -13.97
N LEU A 22 -15.53 -10.16 -14.62
CA LEU A 22 -15.48 -10.69 -15.99
C LEU A 22 -15.10 -9.59 -16.99
N LEU A 23 -15.69 -8.40 -16.91
CA LEU A 23 -15.33 -7.26 -17.76
C LEU A 23 -13.86 -6.85 -17.57
N GLY A 24 -13.37 -6.83 -16.33
CA GLY A 24 -11.96 -6.53 -16.03
C GLY A 24 -10.99 -7.57 -16.61
N LEU A 25 -11.33 -8.86 -16.52
CA LEU A 25 -10.49 -9.94 -17.05
C LEU A 25 -10.48 -10.04 -18.58
N TYR A 26 -11.62 -9.79 -19.24
CA TYR A 26 -11.82 -10.10 -20.66
C TYR A 26 -12.00 -8.86 -21.55
N ALA A 27 -12.77 -7.86 -21.13
CA ALA A 27 -13.05 -6.67 -21.93
C ALA A 27 -11.98 -5.57 -21.77
N LYS A 28 -11.31 -5.51 -20.61
CA LYS A 28 -10.22 -4.56 -20.29
C LYS A 28 -10.52 -3.11 -20.72
N PRO A 29 -11.65 -2.51 -20.28
CA PRO A 29 -11.99 -1.14 -20.64
C PRO A 29 -10.94 -0.15 -20.11
N SER A 30 -10.86 1.03 -20.74
CA SER A 30 -9.87 2.03 -20.35
C SER A 30 -10.11 2.56 -18.92
N HIS A 31 -9.03 2.94 -18.24
CA HIS A 31 -9.11 3.52 -16.89
C HIS A 31 -10.10 4.68 -16.79
N LYS A 32 -10.21 5.51 -17.84
CA LYS A 32 -11.17 6.62 -17.91
C LYS A 32 -12.63 6.14 -17.94
N VAL A 33 -12.93 5.04 -18.63
CA VAL A 33 -14.28 4.45 -18.61
C VAL A 33 -14.59 3.89 -17.22
N ASN A 34 -13.67 3.15 -16.61
CA ASN A 34 -13.88 2.65 -15.25
C ASN A 34 -14.12 3.78 -14.24
N ALA A 35 -13.34 4.85 -14.33
CA ALA A 35 -13.50 6.04 -13.48
C ALA A 35 -14.84 6.76 -13.66
N ILE A 36 -15.35 6.85 -14.89
CA ILE A 36 -16.67 7.47 -15.17
C ILE A 36 -17.79 6.60 -14.59
N VAL A 37 -17.72 5.28 -14.74
CA VAL A 37 -18.72 4.36 -14.16
C VAL A 37 -18.66 4.40 -12.62
N MET A 38 -17.46 4.43 -12.04
CA MET A 38 -17.23 4.56 -10.59
C MET A 38 -17.80 5.87 -10.03
N ALA A 39 -17.52 7.00 -10.69
CA ALA A 39 -18.08 8.29 -10.34
C ALA A 39 -19.61 8.31 -10.38
N PHE A 40 -20.21 7.67 -11.40
CA PHE A 40 -21.66 7.52 -11.52
C PHE A 40 -22.24 6.68 -10.37
N GLY A 41 -21.61 5.54 -10.03
CA GLY A 41 -21.99 4.70 -8.90
C GLY A 41 -21.89 5.45 -7.55
N VAL A 42 -20.81 6.22 -7.34
CA VAL A 42 -20.65 7.11 -6.18
C VAL A 42 -21.80 8.12 -6.08
N GLY A 43 -22.17 8.77 -7.19
CA GLY A 43 -23.29 9.71 -7.21
C GLY A 43 -24.60 9.07 -6.78
N ALA A 44 -24.89 7.88 -7.32
CA ALA A 44 -26.08 7.11 -6.96
C ALA A 44 -26.07 6.68 -5.48
N LEU A 45 -24.94 6.21 -4.95
CA LEU A 45 -24.81 5.86 -3.53
C LEU A 45 -25.00 7.08 -2.61
N ILE A 46 -24.44 8.25 -2.94
CA ILE A 46 -24.62 9.47 -2.14
C ILE A 46 -26.11 9.85 -2.04
N GLN A 47 -26.87 9.70 -3.14
CA GLN A 47 -28.31 9.94 -3.12
C GLN A 47 -29.03 8.92 -2.23
N ALA A 48 -28.78 7.62 -2.42
CA ALA A 48 -29.44 6.56 -1.67
C ALA A 48 -29.12 6.62 -0.17
N LEU A 49 -27.87 6.91 0.20
CA LEU A 49 -27.46 7.19 1.59
C LEU A 49 -28.25 8.35 2.20
N SER A 50 -28.53 9.39 1.41
CA SER A 50 -29.22 10.60 1.88
C SER A 50 -30.72 10.38 2.08
N LEU A 51 -31.40 9.68 1.15
CA LEU A 51 -32.84 9.43 1.24
C LEU A 51 -33.17 8.13 1.98
N GLU A 52 -32.69 6.99 1.48
CA GLU A 52 -33.14 5.65 1.89
C GLU A 52 -32.52 5.20 3.22
N LEU A 53 -31.38 5.75 3.64
CA LEU A 53 -30.78 5.46 4.94
C LEU A 53 -30.93 6.61 5.95
N ALA A 54 -30.53 7.84 5.59
CA ALA A 54 -30.55 8.95 6.53
C ALA A 54 -31.95 9.53 6.76
N PHE A 55 -32.65 9.95 5.71
CA PHE A 55 -33.98 10.56 5.82
C PHE A 55 -35.04 9.55 6.28
N GLU A 56 -35.17 8.39 5.61
CA GLU A 56 -36.08 7.33 6.02
C GLU A 56 -35.79 6.82 7.43
N GLY A 57 -34.52 6.72 7.84
CA GLY A 57 -34.14 6.38 9.21
C GLY A 57 -34.70 7.39 10.22
N ALA A 58 -34.54 8.69 9.96
CA ALA A 58 -35.04 9.74 10.84
C ALA A 58 -36.57 9.77 10.89
N GLU A 59 -37.27 9.62 9.77
CA GLU A 59 -38.74 9.50 9.73
C GLU A 59 -39.23 8.26 10.48
N ARG A 60 -38.54 7.12 10.33
CA ARG A 60 -38.89 5.88 11.02
C ARG A 60 -38.82 6.02 12.54
N LEU A 61 -37.81 6.73 13.05
CA LEU A 61 -37.68 7.06 14.47
C LEU A 61 -38.77 8.05 14.93
N LEU A 62 -39.08 9.07 14.12
CA LEU A 62 -40.15 10.04 14.40
C LEU A 62 -41.53 9.38 14.48
N HIS A 63 -41.89 8.56 13.49
CA HIS A 63 -43.24 8.01 13.35
C HIS A 63 -43.46 6.68 14.06
N LYS A 64 -42.45 5.80 14.16
CA LYS A 64 -42.59 4.45 14.75
C LYS A 64 -41.94 4.29 16.12
N ALA A 65 -40.96 5.13 16.48
CA ALA A 65 -40.39 5.18 17.83
C ALA A 65 -40.84 6.41 18.64
N HIS A 66 -41.64 7.31 18.05
CA HIS A 66 -42.17 8.52 18.67
C HIS A 66 -41.08 9.45 19.27
N LEU A 67 -39.88 9.43 18.68
CA LEU A 67 -38.80 10.33 19.03
C LEU A 67 -39.06 11.74 18.47
N SER A 68 -38.60 12.78 19.17
CA SER A 68 -38.68 14.15 18.66
C SER A 68 -37.82 14.31 17.39
N PRO A 69 -38.19 15.22 16.46
CA PRO A 69 -37.44 15.38 15.19
C PRO A 69 -35.93 15.58 15.38
N LEU A 70 -35.53 16.38 16.36
CA LEU A 70 -34.11 16.61 16.68
C LEU A 70 -33.42 15.32 17.16
N ASN A 71 -34.06 14.56 18.06
CA ASN A 71 -33.48 13.32 18.59
C ASN A 71 -33.36 12.24 17.51
N SER A 72 -34.34 12.14 16.60
CA SER A 72 -34.28 11.23 15.45
C SER A 72 -33.08 11.52 14.56
N TRP A 73 -32.87 12.78 14.18
CA TRP A 73 -31.73 13.19 13.35
C TRP A 73 -30.38 13.05 14.08
N LEU A 74 -30.31 13.39 15.36
CA LEU A 74 -29.08 13.19 16.16
C LEU A 74 -28.73 11.69 16.29
N TRP A 75 -29.73 10.81 16.37
CA TRP A 75 -29.51 9.36 16.43
C TRP A 75 -28.92 8.82 15.12
N VAL A 76 -29.50 9.20 13.99
CA VAL A 76 -28.99 8.86 12.65
C VAL A 76 -27.57 9.41 12.47
N ALA A 77 -27.34 10.69 12.79
CA ALA A 77 -26.01 11.31 12.68
C ALA A 77 -24.96 10.61 13.56
N GLY A 78 -25.32 10.24 14.79
CA GLY A 78 -24.47 9.46 15.70
C GLY A 78 -24.14 8.07 15.14
N GLY A 79 -25.11 7.40 14.53
CA GLY A 79 -24.91 6.13 13.83
C GLY A 79 -23.96 6.26 12.64
N PHE A 80 -24.16 7.25 11.77
CA PHE A 80 -23.26 7.54 10.64
C PHE A 80 -21.83 7.85 11.10
N PHE A 81 -21.67 8.65 12.15
CA PHE A 81 -20.35 8.95 12.71
C PHE A 81 -19.65 7.71 13.28
N LEU A 82 -20.38 6.89 14.05
CA LEU A 82 -19.87 5.62 14.58
C LEU A 82 -19.51 4.63 13.45
N GLY A 83 -20.33 4.56 12.40
CA GLY A 83 -20.06 3.77 11.20
C GLY A 83 -18.76 4.16 10.51
N GLY A 84 -18.54 5.45 10.29
CA GLY A 84 -17.30 5.96 9.71
C GLY A 84 -16.07 5.69 10.60
N LEU A 85 -16.22 5.74 11.93
CA LEU A 85 -15.16 5.34 12.86
C LEU A 85 -14.86 3.83 12.76
N ILE A 86 -15.87 2.96 12.80
CA ILE A 86 -15.72 1.50 12.69
C ILE A 86 -15.01 1.15 11.39
N TYR A 87 -15.43 1.75 10.27
CA TYR A 87 -14.79 1.57 8.97
C TYR A 87 -13.32 2.02 8.98
N ASN A 88 -13.01 3.20 9.50
CA ASN A 88 -11.64 3.71 9.57
C ASN A 88 -10.73 2.84 10.46
N PHE A 89 -11.22 2.36 11.61
CA PHE A 89 -10.47 1.43 12.46
C PHE A 89 -10.29 0.05 11.79
N GLY A 90 -11.33 -0.47 11.12
CA GLY A 90 -11.26 -1.71 10.36
C GLY A 90 -10.24 -1.63 9.22
N ASN A 91 -10.28 -0.56 8.43
CA ASN A 91 -9.31 -0.30 7.37
C ASN A 91 -7.88 -0.17 7.93
N ALA A 92 -7.67 0.61 9.00
CA ALA A 92 -6.35 0.75 9.63
C ALA A 92 -5.80 -0.58 10.20
N PHE A 93 -6.67 -1.48 10.66
CA PHE A 93 -6.29 -2.83 11.11
C PHE A 93 -5.90 -3.73 9.93
N VAL A 94 -6.63 -3.64 8.81
CA VAL A 94 -6.30 -4.36 7.56
C VAL A 94 -5.00 -3.83 6.96
N GLU A 95 -4.81 -2.51 6.89
CA GLU A 95 -3.57 -1.85 6.44
C GLU A 95 -2.34 -2.34 7.20
N LYS A 96 -2.39 -2.37 8.55
CA LYS A 96 -1.31 -2.91 9.40
C LYS A 96 -0.95 -4.38 9.16
N LYS A 97 -1.83 -5.16 8.51
CA LYS A 97 -1.58 -6.56 8.12
C LYS A 97 -1.19 -6.73 6.64
N GLY A 98 -0.73 -5.67 5.98
CA GLY A 98 -0.39 -5.67 4.56
C GLY A 98 -1.54 -5.22 3.64
N GLY A 99 -2.59 -4.65 4.21
CA GLY A 99 -3.75 -4.13 3.50
C GLY A 99 -3.53 -2.84 2.71
N ALA A 100 -2.38 -2.17 2.88
CA ALA A 100 -2.08 -0.89 2.22
C ALA A 100 -2.09 -0.96 0.68
N PHE A 101 -2.02 -2.17 0.11
CA PHE A 101 -2.18 -2.43 -1.32
C PHE A 101 -3.65 -2.45 -1.81
N ARG A 102 -4.65 -2.12 -0.96
CA ARG A 102 -6.08 -2.11 -1.32
C ARG A 102 -6.40 -1.15 -2.47
N HIS A 103 -5.75 0.02 -2.54
CA HIS A 103 -5.94 1.03 -3.60
C HIS A 103 -4.60 1.53 -4.15
N LYS A 104 -4.54 1.85 -5.46
CA LYS A 104 -3.31 2.31 -6.12
C LYS A 104 -2.77 3.62 -5.50
N SER A 105 -3.66 4.48 -5.00
CA SER A 105 -3.34 5.70 -4.25
C SER A 105 -2.65 5.42 -2.90
N THR A 106 -3.17 4.49 -2.09
CA THR A 106 -2.60 4.11 -0.78
C THR A 106 -1.33 3.27 -0.93
N ALA A 107 -1.29 2.35 -1.90
CA ALA A 107 -0.11 1.54 -2.21
C ALA A 107 1.10 2.41 -2.55
N LYS A 108 0.87 3.48 -3.33
CA LYS A 108 1.88 4.47 -3.70
C LYS A 108 2.41 5.23 -2.49
N LYS A 109 1.57 5.54 -1.49
CA LYS A 109 1.98 6.17 -0.24
C LYS A 109 2.79 5.20 0.63
N PHE A 110 2.31 3.97 0.82
CA PHE A 110 2.98 2.95 1.61
C PHE A 110 4.35 2.56 1.06
N VAL A 111 4.47 2.36 -0.27
CA VAL A 111 5.77 2.06 -0.91
C VAL A 111 6.75 3.24 -0.78
N VAL A 112 6.26 4.48 -0.77
CA VAL A 112 7.09 5.67 -0.50
C VAL A 112 7.52 5.71 0.96
N ASP A 113 6.62 5.47 1.92
CA ASP A 113 6.95 5.45 3.34
C ASP A 113 7.90 4.28 3.72
N GLU A 114 7.78 3.13 3.06
CA GLU A 114 8.66 1.96 3.24
C GLU A 114 10.03 2.14 2.56
N LYS A 115 10.10 2.63 1.30
CA LYS A 115 11.39 3.01 0.67
C LYS A 115 12.05 4.11 1.49
N LYS A 116 11.28 5.06 2.04
CA LYS A 116 11.80 6.12 2.93
C LYS A 116 12.42 5.54 4.20
N GLN A 117 11.74 4.65 4.93
CA GLN A 117 12.31 4.01 6.13
C GLN A 117 13.56 3.16 5.81
N TYR A 118 13.57 2.45 4.67
CA TYR A 118 14.72 1.68 4.21
C TYR A 118 15.91 2.59 3.85
N SER A 119 15.67 3.65 3.08
CA SER A 119 16.67 4.67 2.75
C SER A 119 17.17 5.42 3.98
N GLU A 120 16.31 5.79 4.93
CA GLU A 120 16.70 6.42 6.21
C GLU A 120 17.62 5.49 7.02
N ARG A 121 17.29 4.19 7.13
CA ARG A 121 18.15 3.18 7.76
C ARG A 121 19.50 3.07 7.05
N LEU A 122 19.50 3.05 5.72
CA LEU A 122 20.73 2.96 4.92
C LEU A 122 21.58 4.22 5.02
N ILE A 123 21.00 5.42 4.86
CA ILE A 123 21.71 6.70 5.00
C ILE A 123 22.35 6.81 6.39
N LYS A 124 21.65 6.37 7.45
CA LYS A 124 22.18 6.33 8.82
C LYS A 124 23.30 5.29 9.05
N LEU A 125 23.34 4.22 8.24
CA LEU A 125 24.44 3.26 8.21
C LEU A 125 25.64 3.83 7.42
N LEU A 126 25.35 4.39 6.26
CA LEU A 126 26.29 4.86 5.25
C LEU A 126 27.04 6.13 5.68
N SER A 127 26.36 7.06 6.34
CA SER A 127 26.94 8.29 6.91
C SER A 127 27.95 8.05 8.04
N GLN A 128 28.17 6.80 8.44
CA GLN A 128 29.24 6.41 9.36
C GLN A 128 30.59 6.25 8.65
N ASN A 129 30.63 6.40 7.32
CA ASN A 129 31.85 6.23 6.53
C ASN A 129 32.30 7.50 5.80
N GLU A 130 33.59 7.83 5.93
CA GLU A 130 34.22 9.01 5.33
C GLU A 130 34.12 9.06 3.81
N ILE A 131 34.23 7.91 3.12
CA ILE A 131 34.09 7.83 1.64
C ILE A 131 32.68 8.25 1.21
N ILE A 132 31.68 7.97 2.05
CA ILE A 132 30.27 8.12 1.73
C ILE A 132 29.73 9.48 2.16
N ASN A 133 30.26 10.06 3.26
CA ASN A 133 30.00 11.45 3.65
C ASN A 133 30.53 12.48 2.63
N SER A 134 31.42 12.05 1.73
CA SER A 134 31.89 12.86 0.61
C SER A 134 30.98 12.88 -0.61
N LEU A 135 29.95 12.02 -0.67
CA LEU A 135 28.93 12.11 -1.72
C LEU A 135 28.07 13.37 -1.50
N PRO A 136 27.80 14.16 -2.56
CA PRO A 136 26.66 15.08 -2.58
C PRO A 136 25.38 14.34 -2.18
N PRO A 137 24.53 14.88 -1.30
CA PRO A 137 23.31 14.20 -0.88
C PRO A 137 22.36 13.81 -2.02
N GLU A 138 22.38 14.56 -3.11
CA GLU A 138 21.61 14.31 -4.34
C GLU A 138 22.04 13.01 -5.06
N GLU A 139 23.29 12.57 -4.86
CA GLU A 139 23.85 11.36 -5.48
C GLU A 139 23.68 10.11 -4.59
N MET A 140 23.21 10.28 -3.34
CA MET A 140 23.05 9.20 -2.37
C MET A 140 21.97 8.19 -2.78
N GLU A 141 20.92 8.62 -3.49
CA GLU A 141 19.89 7.70 -4.00
C GLU A 141 20.47 6.78 -5.10
N GLU A 142 21.27 7.33 -6.03
CA GLU A 142 21.97 6.50 -7.03
C GLU A 142 22.97 5.54 -6.37
N PHE A 143 23.66 5.95 -5.29
CA PHE A 143 24.55 5.06 -4.53
C PHE A 143 23.79 3.86 -3.96
N ILE A 144 22.66 4.11 -3.31
CA ILE A 144 21.83 3.07 -2.67
C ILE A 144 21.29 2.07 -3.69
N GLU A 145 20.89 2.50 -4.88
CA GLU A 145 20.32 1.62 -5.91
C GLU A 145 21.35 0.64 -6.52
N HIS A 146 22.64 0.95 -6.42
CA HIS A 146 23.73 0.06 -6.82
C HIS A 146 24.25 -0.87 -5.70
N LEU A 147 23.65 -0.83 -4.50
CA LEU A 147 23.95 -1.76 -3.41
C LEU A 147 23.08 -3.02 -3.48
N HIS A 148 23.71 -4.18 -3.26
CA HIS A 148 23.02 -5.47 -3.23
C HIS A 148 23.29 -6.21 -1.92
N GLU A 149 22.23 -6.61 -1.23
CA GLU A 149 22.33 -7.39 0.02
C GLU A 149 22.91 -8.79 -0.26
N LYS A 150 23.93 -9.18 0.52
CA LYS A 150 24.55 -10.50 0.46
C LYS A 150 24.77 -11.05 1.86
N LYS A 151 24.28 -12.27 2.09
CA LYS A 151 24.35 -12.97 3.38
C LYS A 151 25.50 -13.95 3.38
N TYR A 152 26.22 -13.99 4.50
CA TYR A 152 27.30 -14.92 4.76
C TYR A 152 27.03 -15.67 6.07
N SER A 153 27.31 -16.97 6.07
CA SER A 153 27.19 -17.83 7.26
C SER A 153 28.44 -17.69 8.13
N SER A 154 28.31 -17.93 9.44
CA SER A 154 29.47 -17.92 10.35
C SER A 154 30.66 -18.72 9.82
N THR A 155 31.88 -18.18 9.95
CA THR A 155 33.18 -18.71 9.45
C THR A 155 33.40 -18.68 7.94
N GLU A 156 32.46 -18.14 7.15
CA GLU A 156 32.60 -18.04 5.68
C GLU A 156 33.64 -16.97 5.26
N THR A 157 34.39 -17.26 4.19
CA THR A 157 35.37 -16.33 3.60
C THR A 157 34.71 -15.50 2.51
N ILE A 158 34.82 -14.17 2.60
CA ILE A 158 34.25 -13.22 1.64
C ILE A 158 35.18 -13.05 0.41
N PHE A 159 36.49 -12.97 0.65
CA PHE A 159 37.56 -13.01 -0.36
C PHE A 159 38.90 -13.35 0.30
N ASN A 160 39.84 -13.86 -0.50
CA ASN A 160 41.22 -14.16 -0.10
C ASN A 160 42.18 -13.06 -0.53
N LYS A 161 43.32 -12.97 0.16
CA LYS A 161 44.49 -12.21 -0.30
C LYS A 161 44.94 -12.72 -1.69
N GLY A 162 45.14 -11.82 -2.65
CA GLY A 162 45.49 -12.13 -4.04
C GLY A 162 44.31 -12.22 -5.01
N ASP A 163 43.06 -12.29 -4.52
CA ASP A 163 41.88 -12.26 -5.39
C ASP A 163 41.75 -10.90 -6.12
N LYS A 164 40.95 -10.84 -7.19
CA LYS A 164 40.67 -9.57 -7.89
C LYS A 164 39.74 -8.65 -7.08
N GLY A 165 40.01 -7.35 -7.14
CA GLY A 165 39.22 -6.29 -6.53
C GLY A 165 37.94 -5.94 -7.30
N GLU A 166 36.97 -6.85 -7.37
CA GLU A 166 35.76 -6.66 -8.21
C GLU A 166 34.54 -6.09 -7.46
N SER A 167 34.61 -5.95 -6.14
CA SER A 167 33.52 -5.38 -5.30
C SER A 167 34.02 -4.84 -3.96
N LEU A 168 33.35 -3.81 -3.45
CA LEU A 168 33.47 -3.33 -2.06
C LEU A 168 32.22 -3.75 -1.27
N TYR A 169 32.34 -3.71 0.05
CA TYR A 169 31.31 -4.17 0.98
C TYR A 169 31.13 -3.19 2.14
N ILE A 170 29.87 -2.91 2.50
CA ILE A 170 29.51 -2.24 3.77
C ILE A 170 28.89 -3.29 4.70
N ILE A 171 29.28 -3.29 5.98
CA ILE A 171 28.69 -4.20 6.98
C ILE A 171 27.36 -3.63 7.49
N GLU A 172 26.25 -4.27 7.20
CA GLU A 172 24.94 -3.89 7.74
C GLU A 172 24.65 -4.55 9.10
N GLU A 173 25.05 -5.81 9.25
CA GLU A 173 24.88 -6.61 10.46
C GLU A 173 25.99 -7.67 10.56
N GLY A 174 26.52 -7.93 11.75
CA GLY A 174 27.63 -8.86 12.00
C GLY A 174 29.01 -8.21 12.11
N GLU A 175 30.05 -9.04 12.05
CA GLU A 175 31.47 -8.64 12.18
C GLU A 175 32.37 -9.38 11.18
N VAL A 176 33.28 -8.63 10.54
CA VAL A 176 34.22 -9.12 9.54
C VAL A 176 35.65 -8.99 10.07
N THR A 177 36.45 -10.05 10.00
CA THR A 177 37.87 -10.05 10.36
C THR A 177 38.72 -9.98 9.10
N ILE A 178 39.59 -8.97 9.04
CA ILE A 178 40.57 -8.75 7.98
C ILE A 178 41.94 -9.22 8.48
N GLN A 179 42.57 -10.15 7.75
CA GLN A 179 43.83 -10.77 8.15
C GLN A 179 44.80 -10.94 6.99
N ASN A 180 46.10 -10.82 7.26
CA ASN A 180 47.16 -11.16 6.33
C ASN A 180 47.60 -12.62 6.58
N PRO A 181 47.18 -13.61 5.76
CA PRO A 181 47.52 -15.01 5.99
C PRO A 181 49.03 -15.28 5.86
N THR A 182 49.77 -14.46 5.10
CA THR A 182 51.23 -14.60 4.93
C THR A 182 52.01 -14.28 6.22
N GLU A 183 51.48 -13.38 7.04
CA GLU A 183 52.09 -12.94 8.32
C GLU A 183 51.37 -13.54 9.54
N ASN A 184 50.34 -14.36 9.32
CA ASN A 184 49.40 -14.86 10.33
C ASN A 184 48.88 -13.75 11.27
N LYS A 185 48.64 -12.55 10.72
CA LYS A 185 48.35 -11.32 11.47
C LYS A 185 46.94 -10.82 11.20
N ILE A 186 46.14 -10.65 12.24
CA ILE A 186 44.87 -9.92 12.15
C ILE A 186 45.19 -8.42 11.98
N ILE A 187 44.67 -7.81 10.93
CA ILE A 187 44.83 -6.38 10.63
C ILE A 187 43.73 -5.60 11.36
N ALA A 188 42.48 -6.05 11.26
CA ALA A 188 41.33 -5.39 11.86
C ALA A 188 40.18 -6.39 12.11
N THR A 189 39.31 -6.08 13.07
CA THR A 189 37.94 -6.63 13.14
C THR A 189 36.98 -5.47 12.97
N LEU A 190 36.21 -5.51 11.89
CA LEU A 190 35.29 -4.48 11.44
C LEU A 190 33.86 -4.83 11.85
N LYS A 191 33.08 -3.82 12.23
CA LYS A 191 31.69 -3.96 12.71
C LYS A 191 30.72 -3.23 11.78
N LYS A 192 29.42 -3.38 12.04
CA LYS A 192 28.34 -2.59 11.43
C LYS A 192 28.74 -1.13 11.13
N GLY A 193 28.45 -0.65 9.92
CA GLY A 193 28.83 0.67 9.41
C GLY A 193 30.19 0.73 8.71
N SER A 194 31.08 -0.26 8.94
CA SER A 194 32.41 -0.27 8.29
C SER A 194 32.33 -0.64 6.81
N ILE A 195 33.16 0.01 5.99
CA ILE A 195 33.41 -0.37 4.59
C ILE A 195 34.74 -1.12 4.50
N PHE A 196 34.82 -2.12 3.62
CA PHE A 196 36.05 -2.83 3.31
C PHE A 196 36.10 -3.37 1.88
N GLY A 197 37.32 -3.62 1.40
CA GLY A 197 37.59 -4.13 0.06
C GLY A 197 37.61 -3.06 -1.04
N GLU A 198 37.33 -1.82 -0.68
CA GLU A 198 37.46 -0.60 -1.47
C GLU A 198 38.88 -0.41 -2.04
N MET A 199 39.92 -0.72 -1.26
CA MET A 199 41.32 -0.49 -1.67
C MET A 199 41.68 -1.20 -2.98
N ALA A 200 41.19 -2.44 -3.19
CA ALA A 200 41.46 -3.23 -4.39
C ALA A 200 40.68 -2.73 -5.62
N ILE A 201 39.54 -2.06 -5.42
CA ILE A 201 38.86 -1.34 -6.51
C ILE A 201 39.67 -0.12 -6.88
N VAL A 202 39.97 0.69 -5.87
CA VAL A 202 40.43 2.08 -5.99
C VAL A 202 41.89 2.18 -6.41
N ALA A 203 42.79 1.38 -5.83
CA ALA A 203 44.19 1.31 -6.23
C ALA A 203 44.42 0.45 -7.49
N GLY A 204 43.41 -0.33 -7.92
CA GLY A 204 43.52 -1.28 -9.03
C GLY A 204 44.35 -2.54 -8.72
N GLU A 205 44.79 -2.72 -7.48
CA GLU A 205 45.59 -3.86 -7.03
C GLU A 205 44.73 -5.08 -6.62
N PRO A 206 45.32 -6.30 -6.56
CA PRO A 206 44.68 -7.45 -5.93
C PRO A 206 44.29 -7.22 -4.45
N ARG A 207 43.49 -8.11 -3.86
CA ARG A 207 43.16 -8.05 -2.43
C ARG A 207 44.43 -8.17 -1.58
N ASN A 208 44.74 -7.15 -0.79
CA ASN A 208 45.93 -7.13 0.08
C ASN A 208 45.79 -7.98 1.37
N ALA A 209 44.57 -8.45 1.68
CA ALA A 209 44.25 -9.27 2.85
C ALA A 209 43.08 -10.23 2.57
N THR A 210 42.89 -11.23 3.44
CA THR A 210 41.73 -12.13 3.45
C THR A 210 40.66 -11.59 4.39
N ALA A 211 39.38 -11.65 3.98
CA ALA A 211 38.23 -11.21 4.76
C ALA A 211 37.32 -12.41 5.13
N THR A 212 37.01 -12.58 6.41
CA THR A 212 36.22 -13.70 6.96
C THR A 212 35.15 -13.20 7.92
N VAL A 213 33.98 -13.86 7.99
CA VAL A 213 32.92 -13.49 8.96
C VAL A 213 33.01 -14.34 10.22
N LYS A 214 32.79 -13.73 11.39
CA LYS A 214 32.77 -14.44 12.70
C LYS A 214 31.39 -14.93 13.10
N SER A 215 30.34 -14.32 12.56
CA SER A 215 28.93 -14.66 12.80
C SER A 215 28.19 -14.69 11.47
N ASN A 216 26.91 -15.09 11.48
CA ASN A 216 26.01 -14.74 10.38
C ASN A 216 26.07 -13.22 10.18
N THR A 217 26.27 -12.80 8.93
CA THR A 217 26.63 -11.41 8.58
C THR A 217 25.87 -10.99 7.32
N ILE A 218 25.34 -9.77 7.33
CA ILE A 218 24.66 -9.14 6.19
C ILE A 218 25.55 -8.01 5.69
N LEU A 219 25.93 -8.09 4.42
CA LEU A 219 26.76 -7.11 3.73
C LEU A 219 25.97 -6.46 2.60
N LEU A 220 26.22 -5.17 2.37
CA LEU A 220 25.80 -4.46 1.16
C LEU A 220 26.99 -4.42 0.20
N GLN A 221 26.87 -5.10 -0.94
CA GLN A 221 27.92 -5.21 -1.95
C GLN A 221 27.70 -4.18 -3.07
N MET A 222 28.75 -3.45 -3.45
CA MET A 222 28.78 -2.67 -4.69
C MET A 222 29.84 -3.23 -5.64
N SER A 223 29.49 -3.38 -6.92
CA SER A 223 30.44 -3.83 -7.95
C SER A 223 31.42 -2.72 -8.33
N LYS A 224 32.63 -3.11 -8.76
CA LYS A 224 33.61 -2.16 -9.31
C LYS A 224 33.04 -1.32 -10.46
N ILE A 225 32.32 -1.96 -11.39
CA ILE A 225 31.73 -1.29 -12.55
C ILE A 225 30.77 -0.17 -12.12
N ASN A 226 29.91 -0.45 -11.13
CA ASN A 226 28.96 0.56 -10.62
C ASN A 226 29.70 1.71 -9.91
N PHE A 227 30.69 1.37 -9.08
CA PHE A 227 31.49 2.37 -8.36
C PHE A 227 32.32 3.26 -9.29
N ASP A 228 32.97 2.68 -10.31
CA ASP A 228 33.72 3.42 -11.33
C ASP A 228 32.78 4.34 -12.16
N ASN A 229 31.56 3.89 -12.47
CA ASN A 229 30.55 4.71 -13.12
C ASN A 229 30.15 5.93 -12.27
N MET A 230 29.99 5.76 -10.95
CA MET A 230 29.71 6.87 -10.04
C MET A 230 30.88 7.85 -9.93
N LEU A 231 32.12 7.35 -9.83
CA LEU A 231 33.34 8.17 -9.83
C LEU A 231 33.50 9.01 -11.11
N ASN A 232 33.06 8.49 -12.25
CA ASN A 232 33.12 9.20 -13.53
C ASN A 232 32.03 10.27 -13.67
N LYS A 233 30.89 10.13 -12.98
CA LYS A 233 29.82 11.14 -12.93
C LYS A 233 30.12 12.25 -11.92
N SER A 234 30.69 11.91 -10.77
CA SER A 234 30.83 12.80 -9.62
C SER A 234 32.27 13.25 -9.39
N HIS A 235 32.57 14.49 -9.80
CA HIS A 235 33.87 15.12 -9.53
C HIS A 235 34.16 15.26 -8.03
N GLN A 236 33.11 15.43 -7.20
CA GLN A 236 33.25 15.58 -5.75
C GLN A 236 33.53 14.24 -5.05
N LEU A 237 32.85 13.17 -5.44
CA LEU A 237 33.19 11.81 -5.00
C LEU A 237 34.62 11.46 -5.39
N LYS A 238 34.97 11.69 -6.67
CA LYS A 238 36.28 11.33 -7.22
C LYS A 238 37.43 12.02 -6.48
N SER A 239 37.37 13.33 -6.34
CA SER A 239 38.40 14.11 -5.61
C SER A 239 38.50 13.70 -4.14
N SER A 240 37.38 13.34 -3.51
CA SER A 240 37.38 12.86 -2.12
C SER A 240 37.95 11.45 -1.96
N VAL A 241 37.67 10.54 -2.90
CA VAL A 241 38.29 9.22 -2.96
C VAL A 241 39.79 9.36 -3.24
N GLU A 242 40.21 10.19 -4.19
CA GLU A 242 41.62 10.50 -4.46
C GLU A 242 42.35 11.06 -3.23
N LYS A 243 41.69 11.97 -2.49
CA LYS A 243 42.19 12.47 -1.20
C LYS A 243 42.32 11.36 -0.15
N LEU A 244 41.30 10.51 0.02
CA LEU A 244 41.32 9.41 0.98
C LEU A 244 42.36 8.33 0.61
N ILE A 245 42.62 8.06 -0.68
CA ILE A 245 43.77 7.24 -1.11
C ILE A 245 45.06 7.88 -0.63
N SER A 246 45.23 9.18 -0.92
CA SER A 246 46.46 9.92 -0.62
C SER A 246 46.72 9.92 0.89
N GLU A 247 45.69 10.21 1.70
CA GLU A 247 45.73 10.16 3.16
C GLU A 247 45.98 8.74 3.68
N ARG A 248 45.48 7.67 3.04
CA ARG A 248 45.69 6.28 3.46
C ARG A 248 47.05 5.70 3.05
N LEU A 249 47.57 6.08 1.89
CA LEU A 249 48.95 5.82 1.50
C LEU A 249 49.94 6.47 2.48
N ILE A 250 49.59 7.65 2.99
CA ILE A 250 50.34 8.34 4.05
C ILE A 250 50.06 7.72 5.44
N SER A 251 48.85 7.24 5.73
CA SER A 251 48.50 6.66 7.04
C SER A 251 49.09 5.26 7.28
N ASN A 252 49.47 4.55 6.21
CA ASN A 252 50.35 3.38 6.30
C ASN A 252 51.71 3.69 6.97
N ILE A 253 52.07 4.98 7.12
CA ILE A 253 53.27 5.44 7.82
C ILE A 253 52.95 6.04 9.21
N LYS A 254 51.71 6.53 9.47
CA LYS A 254 51.29 7.07 10.79
C LYS A 254 49.79 6.87 11.07
N SER A 255 49.48 6.30 12.24
CA SER A 255 48.10 6.05 12.71
C SER A 255 47.65 7.05 13.79
N ALA A 256 46.47 7.68 13.65
CA ALA A 256 45.50 8.08 14.72
C ALA A 256 44.43 9.13 14.26
N VAL A 257 43.14 8.93 14.65
CA VAL A 257 42.17 9.89 15.30
C VAL A 257 41.91 11.29 14.65
N SER A 258 40.70 11.89 14.52
CA SER A 258 39.34 11.74 15.13
C SER A 258 38.18 12.23 14.20
N THR A 259 36.92 11.95 14.59
CA THR A 259 35.64 12.36 13.94
C THR A 259 35.03 13.64 14.55
N ASP A 260 34.42 14.55 13.75
CA ASP A 260 33.44 15.53 14.29
C ASP A 260 32.41 16.18 13.29
N SER A 261 32.37 15.82 12.00
CA SER A 261 31.56 16.55 10.99
C SER A 261 30.17 15.96 10.65
N GLN A 262 29.67 15.00 11.43
CA GLN A 262 28.62 14.08 10.98
C GLN A 262 27.18 14.64 11.02
N LYS A 263 26.89 15.61 11.90
CA LYS A 263 25.50 16.03 12.21
C LYS A 263 24.92 17.10 11.29
N GLU A 264 25.73 17.98 10.71
CA GLU A 264 25.23 19.03 9.80
C GLU A 264 24.84 18.45 8.43
N TRP A 265 25.59 17.45 7.96
CA TRP A 265 25.34 16.76 6.69
C TRP A 265 24.01 15.97 6.70
N GLU A 266 23.69 15.30 7.82
CA GLU A 266 22.43 14.56 8.01
C GLU A 266 21.19 15.47 7.83
N SER A 267 21.26 16.72 8.30
CA SER A 267 20.15 17.69 8.16
C SER A 267 19.96 18.21 6.72
N LEU A 268 21.04 18.41 5.96
CA LEU A 268 20.91 18.83 4.56
C LEU A 268 20.39 17.68 3.69
N ALA A 269 20.90 16.47 3.87
CA ALA A 269 20.56 15.32 3.02
C ALA A 269 19.06 14.98 3.05
N LEU A 270 18.43 15.06 4.23
CA LEU A 270 16.99 14.84 4.40
C LEU A 270 16.10 15.87 3.67
N THR A 271 16.65 17.03 3.28
CA THR A 271 15.89 18.12 2.65
C THR A 271 15.72 17.93 1.13
N HIS A 272 16.59 17.15 0.47
CA HIS A 272 16.62 17.04 -1.00
C HIS A 272 15.92 15.79 -1.58
N ILE A 273 15.42 14.87 -0.74
CA ILE A 273 14.71 13.65 -1.18
C ILE A 273 13.24 13.97 -1.55
N THR A 274 13.01 14.57 -2.73
CA THR A 274 11.64 14.83 -3.24
C THR A 274 11.38 14.43 -4.69
N THR A 275 12.34 13.86 -5.42
CA THR A 275 12.23 13.67 -6.89
C THR A 275 12.34 12.20 -7.34
N ILE A 276 11.42 11.36 -6.85
CA ILE A 276 11.37 9.93 -7.22
C ILE A 276 11.13 9.79 -8.74
N SER A 277 12.01 9.07 -9.45
CA SER A 277 11.85 8.69 -10.86
C SER A 277 10.54 7.89 -11.09
N ASN A 278 10.01 7.91 -12.32
CA ASN A 278 8.77 7.17 -12.64
C ASN A 278 9.00 5.69 -12.95
N PHE A 279 10.25 5.25 -13.10
CA PHE A 279 10.61 3.86 -13.38
C PHE A 279 10.52 2.99 -12.12
N ASP A 280 11.10 3.47 -11.03
CA ASP A 280 11.29 2.72 -9.77
C ASP A 280 9.96 2.53 -9.03
N LYS A 281 9.05 3.51 -9.18
CA LYS A 281 7.64 3.38 -8.79
C LYS A 281 6.99 2.12 -9.38
N ARG A 282 7.27 1.78 -10.65
CA ARG A 282 6.67 0.59 -11.30
C ARG A 282 7.31 -0.71 -10.83
N ALA A 283 8.64 -0.75 -10.70
CA ALA A 283 9.35 -1.96 -10.28
C ALA A 283 8.96 -2.40 -8.86
N LEU A 284 8.93 -1.46 -7.91
CA LEU A 284 8.60 -1.74 -6.50
C LEU A 284 7.15 -2.19 -6.30
N ILE A 285 6.19 -1.58 -7.02
CA ILE A 285 4.78 -2.03 -7.04
C ILE A 285 4.69 -3.49 -7.51
N VAL A 286 5.39 -3.86 -8.59
CA VAL A 286 5.35 -5.21 -9.17
C VAL A 286 6.00 -6.27 -8.26
N GLN A 287 7.00 -5.90 -7.44
CA GLN A 287 7.65 -6.84 -6.54
C GLN A 287 6.80 -7.15 -5.30
N HIS A 288 6.19 -6.14 -4.66
CA HIS A 288 5.39 -6.32 -3.45
C HIS A 288 3.95 -6.81 -3.72
N ALA A 289 3.35 -6.45 -4.86
CA ALA A 289 2.02 -6.94 -5.25
C ALA A 289 1.93 -8.48 -5.35
N LYS A 290 3.05 -9.18 -5.54
CA LYS A 290 3.09 -10.64 -5.77
C LYS A 290 2.77 -11.52 -4.56
N LYS A 291 2.78 -11.02 -3.31
CA LYS A 291 2.60 -11.87 -2.10
C LYS A 291 1.37 -11.59 -1.24
N ALA A 292 0.96 -10.32 -1.05
CA ALA A 292 -0.12 -9.97 -0.12
C ALA A 292 -1.31 -9.24 -0.77
N ALA A 293 -1.07 -8.44 -1.82
CA ALA A 293 -2.07 -7.53 -2.37
C ALA A 293 -3.41 -8.19 -2.80
N PRO A 294 -3.45 -9.36 -3.46
CA PRO A 294 -4.73 -9.93 -3.94
C PRO A 294 -5.69 -10.33 -2.82
N PHE A 295 -5.16 -10.85 -1.69
CA PHE A 295 -6.00 -11.16 -0.53
C PHE A 295 -6.41 -9.89 0.21
N ALA A 296 -5.55 -8.86 0.28
CA ALA A 296 -5.91 -7.56 0.84
C ALA A 296 -7.07 -6.89 0.07
N ILE A 297 -7.03 -6.91 -1.27
CA ILE A 297 -8.10 -6.39 -2.13
C ILE A 297 -9.41 -7.14 -1.87
N PHE A 298 -9.36 -8.48 -1.85
CA PHE A 298 -10.54 -9.32 -1.55
C PHE A 298 -11.10 -9.10 -0.13
N PHE A 299 -10.25 -8.95 0.89
CA PHE A 299 -10.69 -8.63 2.25
C PHE A 299 -11.27 -7.21 2.37
N GLY A 300 -10.85 -6.28 1.51
CA GLY A 300 -11.50 -4.99 1.31
C GLY A 300 -12.95 -5.17 0.86
N ALA A 301 -13.15 -5.71 -0.34
CA ALA A 301 -14.48 -5.95 -0.91
C ALA A 301 -15.40 -6.81 0.01
N LEU A 302 -14.82 -7.69 0.85
CA LEU A 302 -15.55 -8.42 1.89
C LEU A 302 -16.02 -7.53 3.06
N LEU A 303 -15.16 -6.61 3.52
CA LEU A 303 -15.48 -5.63 4.57
C LEU A 303 -16.47 -4.57 4.07
N ASP A 304 -16.43 -4.28 2.77
CA ASP A 304 -17.29 -3.31 2.10
C ASP A 304 -18.68 -3.93 1.77
N GLY A 305 -18.73 -5.10 1.14
CA GLY A 305 -19.98 -5.74 0.68
C GLY A 305 -20.81 -6.49 1.75
N ILE A 306 -20.23 -6.92 2.87
CA ILE A 306 -21.00 -7.55 3.96
C ILE A 306 -21.97 -6.55 4.63
N PRO A 307 -21.55 -5.35 5.07
CA PRO A 307 -22.46 -4.34 5.61
C PRO A 307 -23.60 -3.97 4.65
N GLU A 308 -23.31 -3.76 3.36
CA GLU A 308 -24.33 -3.49 2.34
C GLU A 308 -25.38 -4.60 2.28
N SER A 309 -24.93 -5.85 2.28
CA SER A 309 -25.82 -7.02 2.26
C SER A 309 -26.69 -7.11 3.51
N ILE A 310 -26.14 -6.82 4.69
CA ILE A 310 -26.89 -6.80 5.96
C ILE A 310 -27.98 -5.73 5.91
N VAL A 311 -27.70 -4.53 5.38
CA VAL A 311 -28.69 -3.45 5.19
C VAL A 311 -29.80 -3.87 4.23
N ILE A 312 -29.45 -4.41 3.05
CA ILE A 312 -30.43 -4.93 2.09
C ILE A 312 -31.34 -5.97 2.77
N GLY A 313 -30.76 -6.87 3.57
CA GLY A 313 -31.52 -7.86 4.34
C GLY A 313 -32.43 -7.26 5.41
N ALA A 314 -31.92 -6.31 6.20
CA ALA A 314 -32.65 -5.68 7.30
C ALA A 314 -33.84 -4.81 6.82
N GLY A 315 -33.65 -4.08 5.71
CA GLY A 315 -34.69 -3.26 5.09
C GLY A 315 -35.75 -4.08 4.34
N PHE A 316 -35.44 -5.31 3.92
CA PHE A 316 -36.37 -6.14 3.14
C PHE A 316 -37.57 -6.62 3.97
N LYS A 317 -38.79 -6.34 3.47
CA LYS A 317 -40.05 -6.88 4.02
C LYS A 317 -40.95 -7.56 2.97
N SER A 318 -40.89 -7.07 1.73
CA SER A 318 -41.63 -7.59 0.57
C SER A 318 -40.96 -7.09 -0.71
N PHE A 319 -41.10 -7.82 -1.83
CA PHE A 319 -40.71 -7.33 -3.16
C PHE A 319 -41.43 -6.02 -3.55
N SER A 320 -42.61 -5.75 -2.99
CA SER A 320 -43.39 -4.53 -3.24
C SER A 320 -42.88 -3.30 -2.48
N SER A 321 -41.93 -3.46 -1.56
CA SER A 321 -41.35 -2.37 -0.75
C SER A 321 -39.82 -2.39 -0.84
N LEU A 322 -39.30 -2.68 -2.03
CA LEU A 322 -37.86 -2.72 -2.27
C LEU A 322 -37.28 -1.32 -2.38
N PRO A 323 -36.15 -1.02 -1.70
CA PRO A 323 -35.34 0.17 -1.96
C PRO A 323 -34.59 -0.04 -3.29
N ILE A 324 -35.32 0.06 -4.41
CA ILE A 324 -34.81 -0.23 -5.76
C ILE A 324 -33.65 0.71 -6.10
N SER A 325 -33.76 1.99 -5.70
CA SER A 325 -32.69 2.97 -5.89
C SER A 325 -31.40 2.60 -5.16
N PHE A 326 -31.44 2.20 -3.88
CA PHE A 326 -30.27 1.70 -3.17
C PHE A 326 -29.70 0.42 -3.80
N ILE A 327 -30.55 -0.54 -4.18
CA ILE A 327 -30.12 -1.79 -4.82
C ILE A 327 -29.40 -1.53 -6.16
N VAL A 328 -29.92 -0.61 -6.97
CA VAL A 328 -29.31 -0.19 -8.24
C VAL A 328 -28.03 0.62 -8.00
N ALA A 329 -28.00 1.49 -6.99
CA ALA A 329 -26.80 2.24 -6.61
C ALA A 329 -25.65 1.30 -6.17
N VAL A 330 -25.95 0.33 -5.30
CA VAL A 330 -25.03 -0.73 -4.86
C VAL A 330 -24.55 -1.57 -6.06
N PHE A 331 -25.45 -1.97 -6.97
CA PHE A 331 -25.08 -2.69 -8.19
C PHE A 331 -24.10 -1.88 -9.07
N LEU A 332 -24.36 -0.59 -9.26
CA LEU A 332 -23.55 0.30 -10.10
C LEU A 332 -22.19 0.65 -9.47
N ALA A 333 -22.09 0.67 -8.14
CA ALA A 333 -20.85 0.90 -7.40
C ALA A 333 -19.93 -0.33 -7.41
N ASN A 334 -20.50 -1.52 -7.18
CA ASN A 334 -19.76 -2.79 -7.13
C ASN A 334 -19.16 -3.19 -8.50
N LEU A 335 -19.80 -2.81 -9.61
CA LEU A 335 -19.36 -3.13 -10.97
C LEU A 335 -17.92 -2.63 -11.30
N PRO A 336 -17.59 -1.32 -11.19
CA PRO A 336 -16.25 -0.78 -11.46
C PRO A 336 -15.21 -1.16 -10.39
N GLU A 337 -15.63 -1.41 -9.15
CA GLU A 337 -14.74 -1.86 -8.07
C GLU A 337 -14.21 -3.27 -8.35
N ALA A 338 -15.11 -4.24 -8.60
CA ALA A 338 -14.71 -5.61 -8.95
C ALA A 338 -13.92 -5.67 -10.26
N MET A 339 -14.19 -4.74 -11.19
CA MET A 339 -13.43 -4.59 -12.43
C MET A 339 -11.99 -4.12 -12.18
N SER A 340 -11.80 -3.04 -11.42
CA SER A 340 -10.47 -2.51 -11.04
C SER A 340 -9.68 -3.55 -10.23
N SER A 341 -10.36 -4.19 -9.28
CA SER A 341 -9.82 -5.24 -8.43
C SER A 341 -9.40 -6.48 -9.22
N ALA A 342 -10.23 -6.96 -10.16
CA ALA A 342 -9.89 -8.12 -10.99
C ALA A 342 -8.72 -7.85 -11.95
N ILE A 343 -8.61 -6.64 -12.51
CA ILE A 343 -7.45 -6.20 -13.28
C ILE A 343 -6.19 -6.20 -12.39
N THR A 344 -6.26 -5.61 -11.20
CA THR A 344 -5.12 -5.52 -10.27
C THR A 344 -4.68 -6.90 -9.76
N MET A 345 -5.61 -7.79 -9.42
CA MET A 345 -5.30 -9.20 -9.10
C MET A 345 -4.65 -9.93 -10.29
N LYS A 346 -5.06 -9.61 -11.52
CA LYS A 346 -4.47 -10.19 -12.74
C LYS A 346 -3.05 -9.69 -12.99
N GLU A 347 -2.78 -8.41 -12.75
CA GLU A 347 -1.43 -7.81 -12.73
C GLU A 347 -0.54 -8.48 -11.68
N ALA A 348 -1.09 -8.85 -10.52
CA ALA A 348 -0.44 -9.63 -9.47
C ALA A 348 -0.26 -11.14 -9.77
N ASN A 349 -0.43 -11.57 -11.04
CA ASN A 349 -0.28 -12.95 -11.52
C ASN A 349 -1.30 -13.98 -10.96
N PHE A 350 -2.47 -13.58 -10.48
CA PHE A 350 -3.52 -14.54 -10.17
C PHE A 350 -4.15 -15.13 -11.44
N SER A 351 -4.56 -16.40 -11.37
CA SER A 351 -5.28 -17.06 -12.46
C SER A 351 -6.76 -16.65 -12.48
N ASN A 352 -7.36 -16.55 -13.67
CA ASN A 352 -8.76 -16.13 -13.82
C ASN A 352 -9.71 -17.00 -12.96
N LYS A 353 -9.43 -18.31 -12.85
CA LYS A 353 -10.18 -19.24 -11.99
C LYS A 353 -10.13 -18.85 -10.50
N LYS A 354 -8.97 -18.43 -9.98
CA LYS A 354 -8.84 -17.97 -8.59
C LYS A 354 -9.58 -16.66 -8.36
N ILE A 355 -9.43 -15.69 -9.28
CA ILE A 355 -10.09 -14.38 -9.19
C ILE A 355 -11.61 -14.56 -9.20
N LEU A 356 -12.16 -15.29 -10.18
CA LEU A 356 -13.60 -15.57 -10.24
C LEU A 356 -14.09 -16.38 -9.04
N GLY A 357 -13.31 -17.33 -8.52
CA GLY A 357 -13.67 -18.08 -7.31
C GLY A 357 -13.81 -17.19 -6.06
N LEU A 358 -12.97 -16.18 -5.91
CA LEU A 358 -13.08 -15.19 -4.83
C LEU A 358 -14.35 -14.34 -4.97
N TRP A 359 -14.67 -13.84 -6.18
CA TRP A 359 -15.90 -13.09 -6.41
C TRP A 359 -17.15 -13.93 -6.23
N VAL A 360 -17.16 -15.19 -6.69
CA VAL A 360 -18.28 -16.12 -6.44
C VAL A 360 -18.48 -16.32 -4.94
N PHE A 361 -17.40 -16.52 -4.17
CA PHE A 361 -17.49 -16.62 -2.72
C PHE A 361 -18.08 -15.33 -2.10
N LEU A 362 -17.64 -14.14 -2.53
CA LEU A 362 -18.13 -12.88 -1.99
C LEU A 362 -19.63 -12.68 -2.26
N VAL A 363 -20.10 -13.01 -3.47
CA VAL A 363 -21.53 -12.97 -3.83
C VAL A 363 -22.37 -13.89 -2.92
N PHE A 364 -21.90 -15.12 -2.66
CA PHE A 364 -22.59 -16.02 -1.73
C PHE A 364 -22.49 -15.57 -0.27
N ALA A 365 -21.36 -15.02 0.16
CA ALA A 365 -21.19 -14.46 1.50
C ALA A 365 -22.14 -13.28 1.74
N GLY A 366 -22.32 -12.40 0.74
CA GLY A 366 -23.32 -11.33 0.76
C GLY A 366 -24.75 -11.86 0.86
N ALA A 367 -25.12 -12.87 0.06
CA ALA A 367 -26.43 -13.51 0.15
C ALA A 367 -26.75 -14.09 1.54
N ILE A 368 -25.75 -14.67 2.20
CA ILE A 368 -25.84 -15.19 3.57
C ILE A 368 -25.90 -14.04 4.59
N ALA A 369 -25.12 -12.98 4.40
CA ALA A 369 -25.15 -11.79 5.25
C ALA A 369 -26.53 -11.10 5.20
N ALA A 370 -27.16 -11.03 4.02
CA ALA A 370 -28.54 -10.55 3.86
C ALA A 370 -29.59 -11.48 4.49
N TYR A 371 -29.40 -12.81 4.42
CA TYR A 371 -30.25 -13.78 5.11
C TYR A 371 -30.30 -13.47 6.61
N PHE A 372 -29.12 -13.34 7.24
CA PHE A 372 -29.01 -13.06 8.68
C PHE A 372 -29.40 -11.62 9.02
N GLY A 373 -29.11 -10.64 8.17
CA GLY A 373 -29.61 -9.27 8.31
C GLY A 373 -31.13 -9.23 8.40
N ASN A 374 -31.83 -9.94 7.50
CA ASN A 374 -33.27 -10.10 7.58
C ASN A 374 -33.69 -10.84 8.85
N ALA A 375 -33.17 -12.06 9.07
CA ALA A 375 -33.57 -12.94 10.16
C ALA A 375 -33.35 -12.37 11.58
N LEU A 376 -32.40 -11.45 11.75
CA LEU A 376 -32.08 -10.82 13.04
C LEU A 376 -32.72 -9.43 13.22
N LEU A 377 -33.06 -8.72 12.13
CA LEU A 377 -33.47 -7.31 12.19
C LEU A 377 -34.87 -7.01 11.63
N SER A 378 -35.50 -7.91 10.85
CA SER A 378 -36.81 -7.65 10.22
C SER A 378 -37.91 -7.26 11.21
N ASP A 379 -37.88 -7.91 12.39
CA ASP A 379 -38.84 -7.76 13.49
C ASP A 379 -38.25 -7.00 14.69
N ALA A 380 -37.05 -6.42 14.54
CA ALA A 380 -36.42 -5.63 15.60
C ALA A 380 -37.13 -4.27 15.78
N SER A 381 -36.91 -3.64 16.95
CA SER A 381 -37.48 -2.31 17.20
C SER A 381 -36.99 -1.27 16.17
N PRO A 382 -37.79 -0.23 15.83
CA PRO A 382 -37.39 0.79 14.87
C PRO A 382 -36.02 1.42 15.17
N ILE A 383 -35.72 1.60 16.46
CA ILE A 383 -34.42 2.10 16.96
C ILE A 383 -33.27 1.18 16.53
N VAL A 384 -33.42 -0.13 16.70
CA VAL A 384 -32.37 -1.11 16.35
C VAL A 384 -32.13 -1.15 14.85
N ILE A 385 -33.19 -1.18 14.03
CA ILE A 385 -33.05 -1.22 12.56
C ILE A 385 -32.36 0.06 12.06
N THR A 386 -32.85 1.23 12.48
CA THR A 386 -32.23 2.51 12.08
C THR A 386 -30.82 2.68 12.62
N THR A 387 -30.48 2.10 13.77
CA THR A 387 -29.08 2.10 14.26
C THR A 387 -28.17 1.26 13.36
N ALA A 388 -28.62 0.07 12.93
CA ALA A 388 -27.86 -0.78 12.01
C ALA A 388 -27.68 -0.12 10.63
N GLU A 389 -28.75 0.45 10.07
CA GLU A 389 -28.72 1.21 8.81
C GLU A 389 -27.78 2.42 8.91
N ALA A 390 -27.89 3.24 9.96
CA ALA A 390 -27.07 4.43 10.11
C ALA A 390 -25.57 4.09 10.27
N ILE A 391 -25.23 3.03 11.01
CA ILE A 391 -23.85 2.55 11.13
C ILE A 391 -23.31 2.07 9.77
N ALA A 392 -24.09 1.31 9.02
CA ALA A 392 -23.68 0.86 7.68
C ALA A 392 -23.55 2.03 6.70
N GLY A 393 -24.49 2.98 6.70
CA GLY A 393 -24.44 4.19 5.87
C GLY A 393 -23.22 5.06 6.17
N GLY A 394 -22.83 5.16 7.44
CA GLY A 394 -21.57 5.79 7.87
C GLY A 394 -20.33 5.10 7.29
N GLY A 395 -20.32 3.76 7.26
CA GLY A 395 -19.26 2.96 6.66
C GLY A 395 -19.16 3.16 5.14
N ILE A 396 -20.28 3.08 4.42
CA ILE A 396 -20.34 3.30 2.97
C ILE A 396 -19.89 4.73 2.62
N LEU A 397 -20.33 5.75 3.38
CA LEU A 397 -19.89 7.13 3.16
C LEU A 397 -18.38 7.32 3.37
N ALA A 398 -17.81 6.67 4.38
CA ALA A 398 -16.37 6.65 4.61
C ALA A 398 -15.61 5.90 3.50
N MET A 399 -16.18 4.81 2.96
CA MET A 399 -15.66 4.08 1.81
C MET A 399 -15.67 4.96 0.55
N ILE A 400 -16.79 5.59 0.18
CA ILE A 400 -16.88 6.56 -0.92
C ILE A 400 -15.78 7.64 -0.83
N SER A 401 -15.60 8.22 0.37
CA SER A 401 -14.64 9.31 0.59
C SER A 401 -13.18 8.87 0.55
N SER A 402 -12.85 7.68 1.06
CA SER A 402 -11.47 7.18 1.17
C SER A 402 -10.99 6.38 -0.04
N VAL A 403 -11.93 5.84 -0.82
CA VAL A 403 -11.67 4.87 -1.90
C VAL A 403 -12.16 5.40 -3.24
N MET A 404 -13.49 5.43 -3.42
CA MET A 404 -14.07 5.54 -4.76
C MET A 404 -13.87 6.92 -5.37
N MET A 405 -14.05 7.99 -4.59
CA MET A 405 -13.82 9.36 -5.08
C MET A 405 -12.36 9.62 -5.48
N PRO A 406 -11.34 9.28 -4.64
CA PRO A 406 -9.94 9.38 -5.04
C PRO A 406 -9.58 8.56 -6.29
N GLU A 407 -10.01 7.30 -6.39
CA GLU A 407 -9.68 6.44 -7.55
C GLU A 407 -10.37 6.91 -8.83
N ALA A 408 -11.65 7.31 -8.74
CA ALA A 408 -12.35 7.93 -9.86
C ALA A 408 -11.62 9.20 -10.33
N PHE A 409 -11.21 10.09 -9.41
CA PHE A 409 -10.51 11.32 -9.77
C PHE A 409 -9.12 11.09 -10.39
N GLU A 410 -8.32 10.15 -9.87
CA GLU A 410 -6.99 9.81 -10.40
C GLU A 410 -7.05 9.34 -11.87
N HIS A 411 -8.13 8.69 -12.28
CA HIS A 411 -8.28 8.10 -13.63
C HIS A 411 -9.24 8.84 -14.57
N GLY A 412 -10.23 9.56 -14.04
CA GLY A 412 -11.26 10.27 -14.81
C GLY A 412 -11.04 11.79 -14.91
N GLY A 413 -10.27 12.38 -13.99
CA GLY A 413 -10.02 13.82 -13.94
C GLY A 413 -11.31 14.66 -13.85
N SER A 414 -11.37 15.78 -14.56
CA SER A 414 -12.52 16.71 -14.51
C SER A 414 -13.86 16.11 -14.94
N SER A 415 -13.87 15.01 -15.72
CA SER A 415 -15.11 14.33 -16.13
C SER A 415 -15.85 13.66 -14.96
N VAL A 416 -15.17 13.41 -13.83
CA VAL A 416 -15.71 12.74 -12.64
C VAL A 416 -16.84 13.54 -11.99
N GLY A 417 -16.71 14.86 -11.92
CA GLY A 417 -17.76 15.72 -11.34
C GLY A 417 -19.09 15.58 -12.10
N ILE A 418 -19.04 15.61 -13.43
CA ILE A 418 -20.22 15.47 -14.29
C ILE A 418 -20.83 14.07 -14.13
N ALA A 419 -20.01 13.01 -14.13
CA ALA A 419 -20.47 11.64 -13.96
C ALA A 419 -21.12 11.41 -12.57
N THR A 420 -20.55 12.00 -11.52
CA THR A 420 -21.11 11.94 -10.15
C THR A 420 -22.46 12.64 -10.07
N ILE A 421 -22.58 13.85 -10.64
CA ILE A 421 -23.86 14.58 -10.70
C ILE A 421 -24.90 13.78 -11.50
N ALA A 422 -24.52 13.20 -12.63
CA ALA A 422 -25.42 12.37 -13.43
C ALA A 422 -25.91 11.12 -12.67
N GLY A 423 -25.02 10.46 -11.91
CA GLY A 423 -25.37 9.31 -11.07
C GLY A 423 -26.34 9.68 -9.95
N PHE A 424 -26.06 10.78 -9.24
CA PHE A 424 -26.92 11.31 -8.18
C PHE A 424 -28.31 11.65 -8.71
N LEU A 425 -28.39 12.42 -9.81
CA LEU A 425 -29.67 12.80 -10.42
C LEU A 425 -30.44 11.59 -10.95
N CYS A 426 -29.75 10.62 -11.55
CA CYS A 426 -30.39 9.39 -12.03
C CYS A 426 -31.07 8.62 -10.89
N ALA A 427 -30.33 8.34 -9.81
CA ALA A 427 -30.87 7.63 -8.65
C ALA A 427 -31.97 8.44 -7.92
N PHE A 428 -31.82 9.77 -7.88
CA PHE A 428 -32.84 10.68 -7.35
C PHE A 428 -34.16 10.58 -8.13
N PHE A 429 -34.12 10.65 -9.46
CA PHE A 429 -35.33 10.48 -10.29
C PHE A 429 -35.93 9.09 -10.14
N PHE A 430 -35.12 8.03 -10.07
CA PHE A 430 -35.60 6.67 -9.79
C PHE A 430 -36.28 6.54 -8.42
N SER A 431 -35.85 7.29 -7.39
CA SER A 431 -36.48 7.25 -6.06
C SER A 431 -37.84 7.96 -5.97
N ILE A 432 -38.24 8.69 -7.01
CA ILE A 432 -39.49 9.47 -7.07
C ILE A 432 -40.54 8.79 -7.99
N MET A 433 -40.13 7.77 -8.75
CA MET A 433 -40.97 6.98 -9.66
C MET A 433 -41.60 5.77 -9.00
#